data_AF-A0A2I4DGC0-F1
#
_entry.id   AF-A0A2I4DGC0-F1
#
_cell.length_a   1.000
_cell.length_b   1.000
_cell.length_c   1.000
_cell.angle_alpha   90.00
_cell.angle_beta   90.00
_cell.angle_gamma   90.00
#
_symmetry.space_group_name_H-M   'P 1'
#
loop_
_entity.id
_entity.type
_entity.pdbx_description
1 polymer ?
#
loop_
_entity_poly.entity_id
_entity_poly.type
_entity_poly.pdbx_seq_one_letter_code
_entity_poly.pdbx_strand_id
1 'polypeptide(L)'
;MKRATMAAAFSPKPPSKRYSVRSISLPARSHPSTLRVEEELNKLKSWEASSSTTSSSSSSKVETTICLNGLSLLSELYRCIEDLLNLPLTQQALAQNQHQKFVNNLLESCLGYLDVCGNTRDAILLMQASIRELQSALRRRKVGDHLSIESIFTAYSCSRRKMKKEIANSLASNLKPLMDNQFEDSPMLALDDHLAAVVRVLRETSLTTVSIFHSLFVLLSLPILKPKPSRWKLVSKLVQKGEATRKEQPAMNELESADISLGNLLLQNSSEDMIIKAQKIQSAQIRLDALDVGMEGIEKGIRIIGSSTLLAQVKSNLPTAICLPCLLHQPDTYPYHTIDNSGKSNLN
;
A
#
# COMPACT_ATOMS: atom_id res chain seq x y z
N MET A 1 60.07 81.53 -9.32
CA MET A 1 59.44 80.23 -9.04
C MET A 1 58.44 79.93 -10.14
N LYS A 2 58.65 78.84 -10.89
CA LYS A 2 57.83 78.42 -12.05
C LYS A 2 56.55 77.72 -11.57
N ARG A 3 55.41 77.97 -12.21
CA ARG A 3 54.31 77.01 -12.25
C ARG A 3 53.66 77.00 -13.63
N ALA A 4 53.80 75.86 -14.30
CA ALA A 4 53.20 75.53 -15.58
C ALA A 4 51.69 75.26 -15.39
N THR A 5 50.89 75.68 -16.37
CA THR A 5 49.48 75.29 -16.47
C THR A 5 49.38 74.28 -17.62
N MET A 6 49.08 73.03 -17.30
CA MET A 6 48.81 71.94 -18.25
C MET A 6 47.31 71.69 -18.33
N ALA A 7 46.89 71.30 -19.53
CA ALA A 7 45.53 71.21 -20.06
C ALA A 7 44.58 70.23 -19.37
N ALA A 8 43.28 70.38 -19.62
CA ALA A 8 42.30 69.30 -19.47
C ALA A 8 41.47 69.17 -20.76
N ALA A 9 41.61 68.02 -21.41
CA ALA A 9 40.84 67.59 -22.58
C ALA A 9 39.48 67.03 -22.14
N PHE A 10 38.43 67.33 -22.90
CA PHE A 10 37.09 66.78 -22.70
C PHE A 10 37.02 65.31 -23.15
N SER A 11 36.65 64.41 -22.25
CA SER A 11 36.28 63.01 -22.58
C SER A 11 34.78 62.89 -22.86
N PRO A 12 34.33 62.16 -23.90
CA PRO A 12 32.91 61.87 -24.12
C PRO A 12 32.44 60.74 -23.18
N LYS A 13 31.22 60.88 -22.63
CA LYS A 13 30.55 59.86 -21.82
C LYS A 13 30.19 58.61 -22.67
N PRO A 14 30.35 57.38 -22.15
CA PRO A 14 29.93 56.17 -22.86
C PRO A 14 28.39 55.99 -22.81
N PRO A 15 27.81 55.26 -23.78
CA PRO A 15 26.36 55.11 -23.90
C PRO A 15 25.77 54.24 -22.79
N SER A 16 24.54 54.61 -22.38
CA SER A 16 23.73 53.96 -21.35
C SER A 16 23.54 52.46 -21.61
N LYS A 17 23.91 51.64 -20.61
CA LYS A 17 23.62 50.19 -20.60
C LYS A 17 22.11 49.97 -20.69
N ARG A 18 21.66 49.25 -21.72
CA ARG A 18 20.29 48.71 -21.79
C ARG A 18 20.14 47.70 -20.66
N TYR A 19 19.23 47.95 -19.73
CA TYR A 19 18.85 46.96 -18.74
C TYR A 19 18.08 45.84 -19.45
N SER A 20 18.68 44.65 -19.52
CA SER A 20 17.93 43.42 -19.77
C SER A 20 17.00 43.23 -18.58
N VAL A 21 15.69 43.39 -18.81
CA VAL A 21 14.67 42.93 -17.88
C VAL A 21 14.84 41.41 -17.83
N ARG A 22 15.53 40.92 -16.79
CA ARG A 22 15.57 39.49 -16.49
C ARG A 22 14.16 39.11 -16.07
N SER A 23 13.46 38.40 -16.96
CA SER A 23 12.21 37.73 -16.63
C SER A 23 12.45 36.86 -15.40
N ILE A 24 11.78 37.18 -14.30
CA ILE A 24 11.70 36.32 -13.13
C ILE A 24 10.76 35.17 -13.49
N SER A 25 11.27 34.12 -14.12
CA SER A 25 10.54 32.86 -14.23
C SER A 25 10.32 32.37 -12.80
N LEU A 26 9.11 32.55 -12.28
CA LEU A 26 8.66 31.82 -11.10
C LEU A 26 8.88 30.32 -11.39
N PRO A 27 9.34 29.52 -10.41
CA PRO A 27 9.45 28.08 -10.59
C PRO A 27 8.15 27.57 -11.20
N ALA A 28 8.26 26.73 -12.24
CA ALA A 28 7.09 26.14 -12.88
C ALA A 28 6.21 25.52 -11.78
N ARG A 29 4.97 26.02 -11.64
CA ARG A 29 4.04 25.47 -10.66
C ARG A 29 3.77 24.02 -11.06
N SER A 30 4.03 23.10 -10.15
CA SER A 30 3.68 21.69 -10.32
C SER A 30 2.20 21.57 -10.67
N HIS A 31 1.86 20.61 -11.53
CA HIS A 31 0.47 20.35 -11.92
C HIS A 31 -0.40 20.09 -10.66
N PRO A 32 -1.65 20.58 -10.59
CA PRO A 32 -2.52 20.39 -9.41
C PRO A 32 -2.64 18.93 -8.95
N SER A 33 -2.65 17.98 -9.88
CA SER A 33 -2.68 16.54 -9.56
C SER A 33 -1.40 16.02 -8.90
N THR A 34 -0.21 16.51 -9.30
CA THR A 34 1.05 16.08 -8.66
C THR A 34 1.19 16.66 -7.27
N LEU A 35 0.74 17.90 -7.06
CA LEU A 35 0.66 18.53 -5.73
C LEU A 35 -0.25 17.74 -4.80
N ARG A 36 -1.44 17.33 -5.27
CA ARG A 36 -2.38 16.55 -4.47
C ARG A 36 -1.79 15.22 -4.01
N VAL A 37 -1.07 14.52 -4.89
CA VAL A 37 -0.41 13.26 -4.52
C VAL A 37 0.71 13.49 -3.48
N GLU A 38 1.50 14.55 -3.63
CA GLU A 38 2.56 14.92 -2.68
C GLU A 38 1.99 15.31 -1.31
N GLU A 39 0.85 16.00 -1.27
CA GLU A 39 0.11 16.31 -0.04
C GLU A 39 -0.34 15.04 0.69
N GLU A 40 -0.95 14.07 -0.02
CA GLU A 40 -1.37 12.80 0.58
C GLU A 40 -0.17 11.97 1.05
N LEU A 41 0.91 11.90 0.28
CA LEU A 41 2.16 11.25 0.70
C LEU A 41 2.72 11.89 1.99
N ASN A 42 2.68 13.22 2.11
CA ASN A 42 3.16 13.92 3.30
C ASN A 42 2.28 13.66 4.54
N LYS A 43 0.95 13.59 4.36
CA LYS A 43 0.03 13.16 5.45
C LYS A 43 0.36 11.75 5.91
N LEU A 44 0.63 10.85 4.98
CA LEU A 44 0.90 9.44 5.25
C LEU A 44 2.27 9.27 5.96
N LYS A 45 3.31 10.01 5.53
CA LYS A 45 4.60 10.10 6.24
C LYS A 45 4.46 10.68 7.65
N SER A 46 3.64 11.71 7.82
CA SER A 46 3.38 12.32 9.13
C SER A 46 2.65 11.36 10.06
N TRP A 47 1.68 10.60 9.53
CA TRP A 47 1.00 9.52 10.26
C TRP A 47 1.99 8.40 10.64
N GLU A 48 2.86 7.97 9.73
CA GLU A 48 3.85 6.93 10.00
C GLU A 48 4.85 7.36 11.10
N ALA A 49 5.34 8.61 11.04
CA ALA A 49 6.19 9.20 12.08
C ALA A 49 5.47 9.33 13.44
N SER A 50 4.18 9.66 13.44
CA SER A 50 3.37 9.75 14.65
C SER A 50 3.05 8.37 15.23
N SER A 51 2.86 7.36 14.37
CA SER A 51 2.55 5.99 14.78
C SER A 51 3.78 5.29 15.39
N SER A 52 4.96 5.48 14.80
CA SER A 52 6.23 4.91 15.26
C SER A 52 6.68 5.46 16.62
N THR A 53 6.39 6.74 16.90
CA THR A 53 6.65 7.36 18.20
C THR A 53 5.68 6.90 19.29
N THR A 54 4.45 6.52 18.94
CA THR A 54 3.51 5.92 19.91
C THR A 54 3.79 4.44 20.21
N SER A 55 4.31 3.66 19.25
CA SER A 55 4.54 2.21 19.40
C SER A 55 5.59 1.80 20.44
N SER A 56 6.42 2.72 20.94
CA SER A 56 7.34 2.45 22.05
C SER A 56 6.64 2.43 23.42
N SER A 57 5.37 2.84 23.50
CA SER A 57 4.61 2.93 24.75
C SER A 57 3.11 2.56 24.66
N SER A 58 2.55 2.32 23.47
CA SER A 58 1.09 2.29 23.27
C SER A 58 0.45 0.89 23.27
N SER A 59 -0.50 0.71 24.20
CA SER A 59 -1.77 -0.02 24.09
C SER A 59 -2.15 -0.57 22.69
N SER A 60 -2.41 -1.88 22.54
CA SER A 60 -2.66 -2.50 21.21
C SER A 60 -4.06 -2.26 20.60
N LYS A 61 -5.03 -1.70 21.32
CA LYS A 61 -6.28 -1.17 20.70
C LYS A 61 -6.03 0.08 19.81
N VAL A 62 -4.95 0.81 20.12
CA VAL A 62 -4.52 1.96 19.34
C VAL A 62 -3.93 1.49 18.01
N GLU A 63 -3.34 0.29 17.94
CA GLU A 63 -2.74 -0.28 16.72
C GLU A 63 -3.77 -0.59 15.62
N THR A 64 -4.94 -1.14 15.96
CA THR A 64 -6.01 -1.40 14.97
C THR A 64 -6.52 -0.08 14.36
N THR A 65 -6.77 0.92 15.19
CA THR A 65 -7.24 2.25 14.74
C THR A 65 -6.18 2.94 13.89
N ILE A 66 -4.91 2.85 14.31
CA ILE A 66 -3.76 3.33 13.54
C ILE A 66 -3.74 2.64 12.17
N CYS A 67 -3.80 1.31 12.10
CA CYS A 67 -3.78 0.57 10.84
C CYS A 67 -4.96 0.93 9.92
N LEU A 68 -6.16 1.07 10.47
CA LEU A 68 -7.34 1.50 9.72
C LEU A 68 -7.17 2.92 9.15
N ASN A 69 -6.60 3.84 9.93
CA ASN A 69 -6.29 5.18 9.46
C ASN A 69 -5.23 5.16 8.35
N GLY A 70 -4.20 4.32 8.49
CA GLY A 70 -3.19 4.08 7.44
C GLY A 70 -3.82 3.58 6.14
N LEU A 71 -4.69 2.57 6.21
CA LEU A 71 -5.43 2.05 5.05
C LEU A 71 -6.35 3.12 4.42
N SER A 72 -6.97 3.98 5.23
CA SER A 72 -7.79 5.08 4.73
C SER A 72 -6.96 6.14 3.98
N LEU A 73 -5.81 6.53 4.53
CA LEU A 73 -4.90 7.47 3.86
C LEU A 73 -4.32 6.87 2.58
N LEU A 74 -3.98 5.58 2.61
CA LEU A 74 -3.52 4.86 1.43
C LEU A 74 -4.58 4.81 0.34
N SER A 75 -5.84 4.55 0.71
CA SER A 75 -6.96 4.57 -0.23
C SER A 75 -7.09 5.92 -0.95
N GLU A 76 -6.94 7.04 -0.22
CA GLU A 76 -7.00 8.38 -0.80
C GLU A 76 -5.79 8.69 -1.69
N LEU A 77 -4.60 8.21 -1.32
CA LEU A 77 -3.39 8.28 -2.14
C LEU A 77 -3.60 7.54 -3.48
N TYR A 78 -4.11 6.30 -3.44
CA TYR A 78 -4.41 5.52 -4.65
C TYR A 78 -5.43 6.22 -5.55
N ARG A 79 -6.44 6.89 -4.98
CA ARG A 79 -7.39 7.72 -5.73
C ARG A 79 -6.70 8.91 -6.42
N CYS A 80 -5.75 9.57 -5.75
CA CYS A 80 -4.97 10.65 -6.35
C CYS A 80 -4.02 10.18 -7.46
N ILE A 81 -3.45 8.98 -7.31
CA ILE A 81 -2.58 8.37 -8.33
C ILE A 81 -3.39 8.01 -9.56
N GLU A 82 -4.60 7.48 -9.38
CA GLU A 82 -5.51 7.23 -10.49
C GLU A 82 -5.80 8.53 -11.26
N ASP A 83 -6.12 9.63 -10.56
CA ASP A 83 -6.28 10.95 -11.18
C ASP A 83 -5.03 11.38 -11.97
N LEU A 84 -3.83 11.13 -11.43
CA LEU A 84 -2.54 11.45 -12.07
C LEU A 84 -2.27 10.62 -13.33
N LEU A 85 -2.56 9.31 -13.28
CA LEU A 85 -2.40 8.39 -14.41
C LEU A 85 -3.44 8.62 -15.51
N ASN A 86 -4.59 9.20 -15.17
CA ASN A 86 -5.64 9.58 -16.11
C ASN A 86 -5.36 10.89 -16.87
N LEU A 87 -4.31 11.63 -16.51
CA LEU A 87 -3.94 12.83 -17.27
C LEU A 87 -3.47 12.46 -18.68
N PRO A 88 -3.92 13.16 -19.73
CA PRO A 88 -3.48 12.92 -21.10
C PRO A 88 -1.96 12.98 -21.26
N LEU A 89 -1.30 13.90 -20.54
CA LEU A 89 0.15 14.03 -20.56
C LEU A 89 0.85 12.78 -19.98
N THR A 90 0.32 12.23 -18.88
CA THR A 90 0.84 11.00 -18.27
C THR A 90 0.61 9.80 -19.19
N GLN A 91 -0.59 9.67 -19.77
CA GLN A 91 -0.90 8.59 -20.71
C GLN A 91 -0.03 8.64 -21.96
N GLN A 92 0.16 9.84 -22.53
CA GLN A 92 1.02 10.04 -23.69
C GLN A 92 2.47 9.68 -23.37
N ALA A 93 2.97 10.05 -22.19
CA ALA A 93 4.33 9.70 -21.76
C ALA A 93 4.48 8.18 -21.57
N LEU A 94 3.49 7.51 -20.97
CA LEU A 94 3.50 6.06 -20.76
C LEU A 94 3.34 5.25 -22.07
N ALA A 95 2.65 5.79 -23.07
CA ALA A 95 2.43 5.14 -24.36
C ALA A 95 3.67 5.15 -25.28
N GLN A 96 4.73 5.90 -24.93
CA GLN A 96 5.96 5.93 -25.72
C GLN A 96 6.71 4.60 -25.59
N ASN A 97 7.00 3.95 -26.72
CA ASN A 97 7.69 2.65 -26.79
C ASN A 97 9.04 2.62 -26.04
N GLN A 98 9.70 3.76 -25.85
CA GLN A 98 10.95 3.87 -25.10
C GLN A 98 10.80 3.51 -23.62
N HIS A 99 9.57 3.47 -23.09
CA HIS A 99 9.27 3.19 -21.68
C HIS A 99 8.56 1.86 -21.45
N GLN A 100 8.48 0.99 -22.47
CA GLN A 100 7.75 -0.28 -22.38
C GLN A 100 8.26 -1.19 -21.24
N LYS A 101 9.58 -1.27 -21.00
CA LYS A 101 10.14 -2.02 -19.86
C LYS A 101 9.64 -1.47 -18.52
N PHE A 102 9.63 -0.14 -18.36
CA PHE A 102 9.13 0.51 -17.15
C PHE A 102 7.63 0.25 -16.93
N VAL A 103 6.83 0.40 -17.98
CA VAL A 103 5.37 0.20 -17.89
C VAL A 103 5.05 -1.26 -17.57
N ASN A 104 5.77 -2.22 -18.15
CA ASN A 104 5.62 -3.64 -17.83
C ASN A 104 5.97 -3.92 -16.35
N ASN A 105 7.09 -3.40 -15.85
CA ASN A 105 7.48 -3.55 -14.45
C ASN A 105 6.46 -2.93 -13.49
N LEU A 106 5.91 -1.76 -13.84
CA LEU A 106 4.84 -1.11 -13.08
C LEU A 106 3.58 -1.98 -13.06
N LEU A 107 3.20 -2.57 -14.20
CA LEU A 107 2.05 -3.45 -14.32
C LEU A 107 2.22 -4.72 -13.47
N GLU A 108 3.39 -5.36 -13.55
CA GLU A 108 3.74 -6.50 -12.68
C GLU A 108 3.66 -6.11 -11.20
N SER A 109 4.08 -4.89 -10.86
CA SER A 109 4.00 -4.38 -9.50
C SER A 109 2.56 -4.21 -9.02
N CYS A 110 1.72 -3.59 -9.85
CA CYS A 110 0.29 -3.46 -9.59
C CYS A 110 -0.42 -4.81 -9.48
N LEU A 111 -0.05 -5.81 -10.30
CA LEU A 111 -0.58 -7.17 -10.21
C LEU A 111 -0.23 -7.81 -8.87
N GLY A 112 1.03 -7.72 -8.45
CA GLY A 112 1.47 -8.21 -7.15
C GLY A 112 0.70 -7.57 -5.99
N TYR A 113 0.42 -6.26 -6.04
CA TYR A 113 -0.41 -5.60 -5.03
C TYR A 113 -1.86 -6.10 -5.02
N LEU A 114 -2.45 -6.33 -6.20
CA LEU A 114 -3.80 -6.88 -6.27
C LEU A 114 -3.88 -8.29 -5.73
N ASP A 115 -2.89 -9.14 -6.02
CA ASP A 115 -2.83 -10.49 -5.47
C ASP A 115 -2.73 -10.45 -3.94
N VAL A 116 -1.93 -9.53 -3.39
CA VAL A 116 -1.87 -9.31 -1.93
C VAL A 116 -3.20 -8.86 -1.36
N CYS A 117 -3.86 -7.90 -2.01
CA CYS A 117 -5.17 -7.43 -1.59
C CYS A 117 -6.20 -8.57 -1.60
N GLY A 118 -6.25 -9.34 -2.70
CA GLY A 118 -7.16 -10.47 -2.87
C GLY A 118 -6.95 -11.55 -1.81
N ASN A 119 -5.72 -12.05 -1.68
CA ASN A 119 -5.39 -13.09 -0.72
C ASN A 119 -5.64 -12.64 0.73
N THR A 120 -5.28 -11.40 1.07
CA THR A 120 -5.51 -10.86 2.42
C THR A 120 -7.00 -10.71 2.71
N ARG A 121 -7.78 -10.21 1.74
CA ARG A 121 -9.24 -10.07 1.87
C ARG A 121 -9.90 -11.43 2.07
N ASP A 122 -9.54 -12.43 1.27
CA ASP A 122 -10.13 -13.76 1.35
C ASP A 122 -9.78 -14.45 2.69
N ALA A 123 -8.56 -14.23 3.19
CA ALA A 123 -8.13 -14.69 4.51
C ALA A 123 -8.92 -14.03 5.65
N ILE A 124 -9.22 -12.73 5.55
CA ILE A 124 -10.05 -12.00 6.52
C ILE A 124 -11.50 -12.50 6.47
N LEU A 125 -12.08 -12.68 5.28
CA LEU A 125 -13.45 -13.19 5.12
C LEU A 125 -13.61 -14.59 5.74
N LEU A 126 -12.60 -15.46 5.58
CA LEU A 126 -12.58 -16.77 6.23
C LEU A 126 -12.56 -16.67 7.76
N MET A 127 -11.80 -15.70 8.29
CA MET A 127 -11.76 -15.42 9.72
C MET A 127 -13.10 -14.89 10.24
N GLN A 128 -13.73 -13.94 9.54
CA GLN A 128 -15.06 -13.42 9.88
C GLN A 128 -16.12 -14.52 9.88
N ALA A 129 -16.11 -15.43 8.90
CA ALA A 129 -17.00 -16.58 8.88
C ALA A 129 -16.84 -17.45 10.15
N SER A 130 -15.60 -17.67 10.57
CA SER A 130 -15.29 -18.44 11.79
C SER A 130 -15.73 -17.71 13.07
N ILE A 131 -15.59 -16.38 13.12
CA ILE A 131 -16.09 -15.54 14.21
C ILE A 131 -17.61 -15.66 14.33
N ARG A 132 -18.33 -15.53 13.22
CA ARG A 132 -19.80 -15.59 13.19
C ARG A 132 -20.33 -16.97 13.56
N GLU A 133 -19.66 -18.04 13.13
CA GLU A 133 -19.99 -19.41 13.52
C GLU A 133 -19.83 -19.60 15.04
N LEU A 134 -18.72 -19.12 15.60
CA LEU A 134 -18.46 -19.17 17.04
C LEU A 134 -19.48 -18.37 17.84
N GLN A 135 -19.84 -17.16 17.40
CA GLN A 135 -20.90 -16.37 18.03
C GLN A 135 -22.25 -17.09 17.99
N SER A 136 -22.60 -17.69 16.85
CA SER A 136 -23.83 -18.47 16.69
C SER A 136 -23.87 -19.68 17.63
N ALA A 137 -22.74 -20.37 17.80
CA ALA A 137 -22.62 -21.49 18.72
C ALA A 137 -22.75 -21.04 20.18
N LEU A 138 -22.11 -19.93 20.56
CA LEU A 138 -22.23 -19.35 21.90
C LEU A 138 -23.67 -18.93 22.23
N ARG A 139 -24.43 -18.43 21.25
CA ARG A 139 -25.85 -18.08 21.42
C ARG A 139 -26.77 -19.29 21.55
N ARG A 140 -26.50 -20.37 20.81
CA ARG A 140 -27.33 -21.59 20.78
C ARG A 140 -27.06 -22.57 21.93
N ARG A 141 -26.01 -22.32 22.72
CA ARG A 141 -25.55 -23.22 23.77
C ARG A 141 -26.66 -23.54 24.79
N LYS A 142 -26.94 -24.84 24.98
CA LYS A 142 -27.59 -25.35 26.20
C LYS A 142 -26.53 -25.54 27.29
N VAL A 143 -26.85 -25.23 28.54
CA VAL A 143 -25.93 -25.39 29.68
C VAL A 143 -25.52 -26.86 29.80
N GLY A 144 -24.27 -27.20 29.41
CA GLY A 144 -23.74 -28.57 29.51
C GLY A 144 -22.88 -29.05 28.32
N ASP A 145 -23.05 -28.50 27.12
CA ASP A 145 -22.33 -28.99 25.91
C ASP A 145 -20.90 -28.43 25.78
N HIS A 146 -19.95 -29.00 26.53
CA HIS A 146 -18.54 -28.60 26.49
C HIS A 146 -17.82 -29.05 25.20
N LEU A 147 -18.13 -30.25 24.70
CA LEU A 147 -17.47 -30.86 23.53
C LEU A 147 -17.69 -30.06 22.23
N SER A 148 -18.86 -29.43 22.09
CA SER A 148 -19.16 -28.58 20.92
C SER A 148 -18.31 -27.31 20.90
N ILE A 149 -18.05 -26.67 22.04
CA ILE A 149 -17.29 -25.41 22.13
C ILE A 149 -15.81 -25.63 21.84
N GLU A 150 -15.23 -26.71 22.34
CA GLU A 150 -13.82 -27.04 22.09
C GLU A 150 -13.55 -27.26 20.61
N SER A 151 -14.45 -27.95 19.91
CA SER A 151 -14.35 -28.16 18.46
C SER A 151 -14.42 -26.86 17.66
N ILE A 152 -15.33 -25.95 18.02
CA ILE A 152 -15.54 -24.67 17.32
C ILE A 152 -14.41 -23.67 17.64
N PHE A 153 -13.90 -23.68 18.87
CA PHE A 153 -12.68 -22.93 19.22
C PHE A 153 -11.46 -23.43 18.44
N THR A 154 -11.36 -24.75 18.26
CA THR A 154 -10.30 -25.35 17.46
C THR A 154 -10.41 -24.92 16.01
N ALA A 155 -11.63 -24.87 15.44
CA ALA A 155 -11.87 -24.34 14.11
C ALA A 155 -11.47 -22.86 14.00
N TYR A 156 -11.90 -22.00 14.93
CA TYR A 156 -11.46 -20.59 15.01
C TYR A 156 -9.93 -20.46 15.06
N SER A 157 -9.28 -21.24 15.92
CA SER A 157 -7.82 -21.25 16.05
C SER A 157 -7.12 -21.69 14.76
N CYS A 158 -7.68 -22.66 14.05
CA CYS A 158 -7.18 -23.11 12.75
C CYS A 158 -7.36 -22.02 11.68
N SER A 159 -8.53 -21.38 11.61
CA SER A 159 -8.79 -20.26 10.70
C SER A 159 -7.84 -19.09 10.94
N ARG A 160 -7.58 -18.74 12.21
CA ARG A 160 -6.62 -17.70 12.58
C ARG A 160 -5.20 -18.03 12.12
N ARG A 161 -4.74 -19.28 12.30
CA ARG A 161 -3.44 -19.74 11.80
C ARG A 161 -3.37 -19.73 10.27
N LYS A 162 -4.46 -20.14 9.61
CA LYS A 162 -4.55 -20.12 8.16
C LYS A 162 -4.48 -18.68 7.64
N MET A 163 -5.25 -17.75 8.20
CA MET A 163 -5.17 -16.33 7.87
C MET A 163 -3.74 -15.79 8.00
N LYS A 164 -3.08 -16.03 9.15
CA LYS A 164 -1.69 -15.63 9.35
C LYS A 164 -0.76 -16.21 8.27
N LYS A 165 -0.91 -17.50 7.93
CA LYS A 165 -0.09 -18.19 6.94
C LYS A 165 -0.31 -17.62 5.54
N GLU A 166 -1.56 -17.46 5.11
CA GLU A 166 -1.88 -16.95 3.77
C GLU A 166 -1.39 -15.53 3.58
N ILE A 167 -1.57 -14.66 4.58
CA ILE A 167 -1.09 -13.28 4.51
C ILE A 167 0.45 -13.27 4.48
N ALA A 168 1.12 -14.06 5.32
CA ALA A 168 2.58 -14.15 5.31
C ALA A 168 3.13 -14.62 3.95
N ASN A 169 2.52 -15.66 3.39
CA ASN A 169 2.87 -16.21 2.09
C ASN A 169 2.69 -15.16 1.00
N SER A 170 1.55 -14.47 0.99
CA SER A 170 1.24 -13.45 -0.01
C SER A 170 2.20 -12.26 0.06
N LEU A 171 2.59 -11.82 1.26
CA LEU A 171 3.60 -10.77 1.39
C LEU A 171 4.97 -11.24 0.89
N ALA A 172 5.36 -12.47 1.24
CA ALA A 172 6.64 -13.02 0.84
C ALA A 172 6.75 -13.30 -0.66
N SER A 173 5.68 -13.79 -1.30
CA SER A 173 5.68 -14.16 -2.72
C SER A 173 5.48 -12.97 -3.65
N ASN A 174 4.73 -11.94 -3.23
CA ASN A 174 4.32 -10.86 -4.12
C ASN A 174 4.99 -9.51 -3.80
N LEU A 175 5.25 -9.18 -2.53
CA LEU A 175 5.86 -7.89 -2.16
C LEU A 175 7.39 -7.94 -2.11
N LYS A 176 7.97 -9.08 -1.72
CA LYS A 176 9.43 -9.21 -1.61
C LYS A 176 10.14 -9.14 -2.98
N PRO A 177 9.70 -9.87 -4.02
CA PRO A 177 10.28 -9.74 -5.36
C PRO A 177 10.06 -8.36 -5.95
N LEU A 178 8.95 -7.70 -5.56
CA LEU A 178 8.67 -6.32 -5.92
C LEU A 178 9.77 -5.40 -5.43
N MET A 179 10.18 -5.49 -4.16
CA MET A 179 11.19 -4.59 -3.60
C MET A 179 12.57 -4.79 -4.24
N ASP A 180 12.90 -6.03 -4.61
CA ASP A 180 14.20 -6.40 -5.16
C ASP A 180 14.30 -6.05 -6.67
N ASN A 181 13.18 -6.06 -7.41
CA ASN A 181 13.17 -5.89 -8.87
C ASN A 181 12.60 -4.56 -9.38
N GLN A 182 11.89 -3.78 -8.57
CA GLN A 182 11.07 -2.66 -9.06
C GLN A 182 11.89 -1.52 -9.69
N PHE A 183 13.16 -1.35 -9.32
CA PHE A 183 13.98 -0.25 -9.81
C PHE A 183 15.44 -0.68 -9.89
N GLU A 184 15.79 -1.57 -10.83
CA GLU A 184 17.14 -1.53 -11.39
C GLU A 184 17.47 -0.06 -11.72
N ASP A 185 18.69 0.39 -11.38
CA ASP A 185 19.23 1.73 -11.66
C ASP A 185 19.31 2.00 -13.17
N SER A 186 18.16 2.02 -13.86
CA SER A 186 18.06 2.52 -15.20
C SER A 186 18.28 4.03 -15.09
N PRO A 187 19.27 4.61 -15.79
CA PRO A 187 19.56 6.02 -15.65
C PRO A 187 18.29 6.82 -15.96
N MET A 188 17.75 7.51 -14.95
CA MET A 188 16.65 8.47 -15.13
C MET A 188 17.03 9.65 -16.05
N LEU A 189 18.29 9.68 -16.50
CA LEU A 189 18.91 10.73 -17.31
C LEU A 189 18.29 10.95 -18.69
N ALA A 190 17.37 10.09 -19.14
CA ALA A 190 16.70 10.18 -20.45
C ALA A 190 15.17 10.34 -20.37
N LEU A 191 14.62 10.64 -19.18
CA LEU A 191 13.19 10.73 -18.97
C LEU A 191 12.71 12.18 -19.00
N ASP A 192 11.54 12.43 -19.60
CA ASP A 192 10.86 13.73 -19.50
C ASP A 192 10.59 14.09 -18.03
N ASP A 193 10.67 15.38 -17.69
CA ASP A 193 10.52 15.90 -16.32
C ASP A 193 9.19 15.44 -15.68
N HIS A 194 8.10 15.36 -16.47
CA HIS A 194 6.79 14.91 -15.98
C HIS A 194 6.80 13.41 -15.67
N LEU A 195 7.33 12.59 -16.58
CA LEU A 195 7.37 11.14 -16.39
C LEU A 195 8.31 10.77 -15.24
N ALA A 196 9.43 11.47 -15.06
CA ALA A 196 10.32 11.32 -13.91
C ALA A 196 9.60 11.60 -12.59
N ALA A 197 8.77 12.65 -12.53
CA ALA A 197 7.96 12.95 -11.35
C ALA A 197 6.93 11.85 -11.06
N VAL A 198 6.26 11.33 -12.10
CA VAL A 198 5.30 10.22 -11.98
C VAL A 198 5.98 8.94 -11.46
N VAL A 199 7.15 8.58 -11.99
CA VAL A 199 7.91 7.41 -11.54
C VAL A 199 8.29 7.54 -10.06
N ARG A 200 8.79 8.70 -9.64
CA ARG A 200 9.14 8.96 -8.24
C ARG A 200 7.93 8.77 -7.31
N VAL A 201 6.78 9.33 -7.69
CA VAL A 201 5.52 9.21 -6.93
C VAL A 201 5.06 7.76 -6.81
N LEU A 202 5.09 7.00 -7.91
CA LEU A 202 4.70 5.58 -7.91
C LEU A 202 5.65 4.75 -7.04
N ARG A 203 6.95 5.03 -7.07
CA ARG A 203 7.95 4.40 -6.20
C ARG A 203 7.71 4.68 -4.72
N GLU A 204 7.45 5.93 -4.36
CA GLU A 204 7.13 6.29 -2.98
C GLU A 204 5.84 5.62 -2.51
N THR A 205 4.81 5.62 -3.35
CA THR A 205 3.54 4.92 -3.07
C THR A 205 3.76 3.43 -2.86
N SER A 206 4.59 2.80 -3.70
CA SER A 206 4.96 1.39 -3.60
C SER A 206 5.56 1.05 -2.24
N LEU A 207 6.55 1.83 -1.78
CA LEU A 207 7.18 1.66 -0.47
C LEU A 207 6.18 1.86 0.67
N THR A 208 5.35 2.89 0.58
CA THR A 208 4.32 3.18 1.58
C THR A 208 3.27 2.07 1.67
N THR A 209 2.86 1.53 0.52
CA THR A 209 1.94 0.39 0.44
C THR A 209 2.52 -0.82 1.16
N VAL A 210 3.76 -1.18 0.85
CA VAL A 210 4.48 -2.28 1.52
C VAL A 210 4.51 -2.06 3.04
N SER A 211 4.85 -0.85 3.51
CA SER A 211 4.92 -0.52 4.94
C SER A 211 3.56 -0.71 5.65
N ILE A 212 2.47 -0.26 5.02
CA ILE A 212 1.12 -0.43 5.57
C ILE A 212 0.71 -1.90 5.60
N PHE A 213 0.95 -2.66 4.52
CA PHE A 213 0.64 -4.09 4.49
C PHE A 213 1.46 -4.87 5.52
N HIS A 214 2.72 -4.49 5.74
CA HIS A 214 3.55 -5.08 6.79
C HIS A 214 3.00 -4.76 8.20
N SER A 215 2.58 -3.51 8.45
CA SER A 215 1.96 -3.12 9.72
C SER A 215 0.65 -3.88 9.98
N LEU A 216 -0.18 -4.01 8.94
CA LEU A 216 -1.39 -4.82 8.98
C LEU A 216 -1.07 -6.30 9.28
N PHE A 217 -0.02 -6.84 8.66
CA PHE A 217 0.39 -8.21 8.92
C PHE A 217 0.82 -8.44 10.36
N VAL A 218 1.57 -7.50 10.94
CA VAL A 218 1.95 -7.55 12.36
C VAL A 218 0.69 -7.58 13.24
N LEU A 219 -0.29 -6.71 12.96
CA LEU A 219 -1.58 -6.68 13.66
C LEU A 219 -2.35 -8.01 13.55
N LEU A 220 -2.34 -8.66 12.38
CA LEU A 220 -3.06 -9.92 12.17
C LEU A 220 -2.27 -11.15 12.66
N SER A 221 -0.95 -11.02 12.86
CA SER A 221 -0.02 -12.10 13.20
C SER A 221 0.28 -12.25 14.69
N LEU A 222 -0.33 -11.44 15.54
CA LEU A 222 -0.14 -11.49 17.00
C LEU A 222 -0.25 -12.93 17.54
N PRO A 223 0.52 -13.31 18.55
CA PRO A 223 0.51 -14.69 19.05
C PRO A 223 -0.88 -15.11 19.53
N ILE A 224 -1.23 -16.38 19.32
CA ILE A 224 -2.43 -16.98 19.94
C ILE A 224 -2.14 -17.15 21.41
N LEU A 225 -2.85 -16.40 22.26
CA LEU A 225 -2.76 -16.55 23.70
C LEU A 225 -3.47 -17.85 24.09
N LYS A 226 -2.70 -18.93 24.19
CA LYS A 226 -3.21 -20.19 24.70
C LYS A 226 -3.69 -20.01 26.14
N PRO A 227 -4.83 -20.60 26.53
CA PRO A 227 -5.22 -20.66 27.93
C PRO A 227 -4.13 -21.40 28.72
N LYS A 228 -3.36 -20.66 29.54
CA LYS A 228 -2.41 -21.27 30.49
C LYS A 228 -3.19 -21.74 31.71
N PRO A 229 -3.09 -23.02 32.14
CA PRO A 229 -3.68 -23.47 33.40
C PRO A 229 -2.98 -22.88 34.65
N SER A 230 -1.88 -22.15 34.47
CA SER A 230 -1.07 -21.60 35.54
C SER A 230 -1.54 -20.17 35.90
N ARG A 231 -2.43 -20.08 36.90
CA ARG A 231 -2.82 -18.84 37.60
C ARG A 231 -1.69 -18.18 38.41
N TRP A 232 -0.42 -18.42 38.06
CA TRP A 232 0.73 -17.95 38.86
C TRP A 232 1.79 -17.17 38.08
N LYS A 233 1.77 -17.15 36.74
CA LYS A 233 2.73 -16.33 35.96
C LYS A 233 2.27 -14.90 35.64
N LEU A 234 1.02 -14.54 35.95
CA LEU A 234 0.51 -13.16 35.82
C LEU A 234 0.38 -12.43 37.17
N VAL A 235 0.58 -13.13 38.30
CA VAL A 235 0.52 -12.53 39.64
C VAL A 235 1.88 -11.97 40.09
N SER A 236 2.99 -12.38 39.46
CA SER A 236 4.34 -11.91 39.83
C SER A 236 4.60 -10.42 39.52
N LYS A 237 3.69 -9.72 38.84
CA LYS A 237 3.75 -8.25 38.65
C LYS A 237 2.61 -7.48 39.32
N LEU A 238 1.69 -8.16 40.03
CA LEU A 238 0.48 -7.54 40.59
C LEU A 238 0.45 -7.48 42.12
N VAL A 239 1.57 -7.79 42.77
CA VAL A 239 1.74 -7.67 44.23
C VAL A 239 2.75 -6.58 44.55
N GLN A 240 2.57 -5.39 44.00
CA GLN A 240 2.98 -4.16 44.67
C GLN A 240 1.93 -3.07 44.45
N LYS A 241 1.44 -2.58 45.58
CA LYS A 241 0.64 -1.37 45.80
C LYS A 241 -0.88 -1.51 45.61
N GLY A 242 -1.55 -1.62 46.76
CA GLY A 242 -2.99 -1.44 46.88
C GLY A 242 -3.37 0.03 46.82
N GLU A 243 -4.47 0.29 46.12
CA GLU A 243 -5.50 1.29 46.39
C GLU A 243 -6.66 0.94 45.44
N ALA A 244 -7.90 1.15 45.87
CA ALA A 244 -9.11 0.81 45.12
C ALA A 244 -9.27 1.72 43.88
N THR A 245 -8.70 1.30 42.76
CA THR A 245 -9.00 1.87 41.44
C THR A 245 -9.30 0.72 40.48
N ARG A 246 -10.45 0.80 39.82
CA ARG A 246 -10.87 -0.03 38.68
C ARG A 246 -9.66 -0.33 37.79
N LYS A 247 -9.07 -1.52 37.92
CA LYS A 247 -7.88 -1.91 37.14
C LYS A 247 -8.27 -1.86 35.66
N GLU A 248 -7.77 -0.86 34.96
CA GLU A 248 -7.75 -0.86 33.51
C GLU A 248 -7.14 -2.20 33.07
N GLN A 249 -7.94 -2.98 32.35
CA GLN A 249 -7.44 -4.13 31.61
C GLN A 249 -6.28 -3.62 30.75
N PRO A 250 -5.13 -4.33 30.69
CA PRO A 250 -4.08 -3.98 29.75
C PRO A 250 -4.72 -3.84 28.39
N ALA A 251 -4.51 -2.70 27.74
CA ALA A 251 -5.22 -2.38 26.52
C ALA A 251 -4.72 -3.30 25.40
N MET A 252 -5.50 -4.35 25.16
CA MET A 252 -5.27 -5.42 24.19
C MET A 252 -5.98 -5.08 22.88
N ASN A 253 -5.44 -5.56 21.76
CA ASN A 253 -6.10 -5.51 20.47
C ASN A 253 -7.30 -6.45 20.48
N GLU A 254 -8.22 -6.23 19.55
CA GLU A 254 -9.46 -6.97 19.45
C GLU A 254 -9.21 -8.48 19.35
N LEU A 255 -8.18 -8.88 18.61
CA LEU A 255 -7.82 -10.28 18.35
C LEU A 255 -7.30 -11.00 19.60
N GLU A 256 -6.39 -10.39 20.35
CA GLU A 256 -5.89 -10.88 21.65
C GLU A 256 -7.00 -10.91 22.69
N SER A 257 -7.85 -9.87 22.73
CA SER A 257 -8.94 -9.78 23.69
C SER A 257 -10.00 -10.86 23.46
N ALA A 258 -10.26 -11.21 22.19
CA ALA A 258 -11.11 -12.33 21.81
C ALA A 258 -10.47 -13.67 22.23
N ASP A 259 -9.18 -13.87 21.92
CA ASP A 259 -8.45 -15.10 22.28
C ASP A 259 -8.46 -15.36 23.79
N ILE A 260 -8.23 -14.33 24.62
CA ILE A 260 -8.27 -14.46 26.09
C ILE A 260 -9.68 -14.80 26.56
N SER A 261 -10.69 -14.12 26.03
CA SER A 261 -12.08 -14.35 26.43
C SER A 261 -12.54 -15.75 26.08
N LEU A 262 -12.14 -16.25 24.91
CA LEU A 262 -12.38 -17.62 24.48
C LEU A 262 -11.59 -18.65 25.30
N GLY A 263 -10.32 -18.37 25.61
CA GLY A 263 -9.51 -19.21 26.50
C GLY A 263 -10.15 -19.36 27.89
N ASN A 264 -10.74 -18.29 28.41
CA ASN A 264 -11.48 -18.32 29.68
C ASN A 264 -12.79 -19.14 29.61
N LEU A 265 -13.39 -19.28 28.42
CA LEU A 265 -14.53 -20.17 28.20
C LEU A 265 -14.12 -21.64 28.18
N LEU A 266 -12.93 -21.96 27.66
CA LEU A 266 -12.39 -23.33 27.64
C LEU A 266 -11.93 -23.81 29.02
N LEU A 267 -11.45 -22.90 29.86
CA LEU A 267 -11.03 -23.20 31.24
C LEU A 267 -12.21 -23.22 32.23
N GLN A 268 -13.46 -23.31 31.75
CA GLN A 268 -14.63 -23.36 32.63
C GLN A 268 -14.61 -24.64 33.49
N ASN A 269 -14.60 -24.47 34.81
CA ASN A 269 -14.78 -25.60 35.73
C ASN A 269 -16.27 -25.97 35.81
N SER A 270 -16.57 -27.27 35.93
CA SER A 270 -17.95 -27.77 36.05
C SER A 270 -18.70 -27.16 37.23
N SER A 271 -18.01 -26.81 38.32
CA SER A 271 -18.60 -26.21 39.54
C SER A 271 -18.81 -24.69 39.49
N GLU A 272 -18.51 -24.01 38.38
CA GLU A 272 -18.75 -22.57 38.30
C GLU A 272 -20.25 -22.23 38.27
N ASP A 273 -20.62 -21.19 39.01
CA ASP A 273 -21.97 -20.67 39.08
C ASP A 273 -22.51 -20.26 37.68
N MET A 274 -23.80 -20.45 37.47
CA MET A 274 -24.46 -20.19 36.19
C MET A 274 -24.36 -18.72 35.79
N ILE A 275 -24.41 -17.80 36.77
CA ILE A 275 -24.24 -16.35 36.53
C ILE A 275 -22.84 -16.05 36.00
N ILE A 276 -21.80 -16.63 36.61
CA ILE A 276 -20.41 -16.46 36.17
C ILE A 276 -20.22 -17.01 34.75
N LYS A 277 -20.81 -18.17 34.45
CA LYS A 277 -20.77 -18.76 33.09
C LYS A 277 -21.43 -17.84 32.07
N ALA A 278 -22.61 -17.28 32.37
CA ALA A 278 -23.31 -16.34 31.50
C ALA A 278 -22.49 -15.07 31.24
N GLN A 279 -21.88 -14.49 32.29
CA GLN A 279 -21.01 -13.32 32.16
C GLN A 279 -19.80 -13.57 31.27
N LYS A 280 -19.15 -14.74 31.38
CA LYS A 280 -18.01 -15.10 30.52
C LYS A 280 -18.43 -15.22 29.05
N ILE A 281 -19.60 -15.81 28.78
CA ILE A 281 -20.14 -15.94 27.40
C ILE A 281 -20.44 -14.56 26.83
N GLN A 282 -21.11 -13.70 27.59
CA GLN A 282 -21.42 -12.34 27.17
C GLN A 282 -20.14 -11.54 26.89
N SER A 283 -19.13 -11.66 27.75
CA SER A 283 -17.82 -11.04 27.54
C SER A 283 -17.18 -11.50 26.23
N ALA A 284 -17.17 -12.81 25.96
CA ALA A 284 -16.63 -13.35 24.72
C ALA A 284 -17.41 -12.87 23.48
N GLN A 285 -18.74 -12.78 23.54
CA GLN A 285 -19.56 -12.24 22.45
C GLN A 285 -19.19 -10.79 22.13
N ILE A 286 -19.09 -9.93 23.15
CA ILE A 286 -18.70 -8.51 22.98
C ILE A 286 -17.32 -8.40 22.33
N ARG A 287 -16.35 -9.24 22.72
CA ARG A 287 -15.01 -9.23 22.11
C ARG A 287 -15.00 -9.73 20.67
N LEU A 288 -15.79 -10.76 20.37
CA LEU A 288 -15.96 -11.26 19.01
C LEU A 288 -16.66 -10.24 18.11
N ASP A 289 -17.64 -9.49 18.61
CA ASP A 289 -18.30 -8.42 17.86
C ASP A 289 -17.30 -7.29 17.53
N ALA A 290 -16.51 -6.87 18.52
CA ALA A 290 -15.46 -5.87 18.29
C ALA A 290 -14.44 -6.34 17.25
N LEU A 291 -14.06 -7.62 17.29
CA LEU A 291 -13.16 -8.21 16.30
C LEU A 291 -13.78 -8.27 14.90
N ASP A 292 -15.06 -8.67 14.76
CA ASP A 292 -15.74 -8.71 13.46
C ASP A 292 -15.82 -7.31 12.83
N VAL A 293 -16.13 -6.28 13.64
CA VAL A 293 -16.14 -4.88 13.20
C VAL A 293 -14.75 -4.39 12.78
N GLY A 294 -13.71 -4.74 13.54
CA GLY A 294 -12.33 -4.42 13.17
C GLY A 294 -11.91 -5.06 11.85
N MET A 295 -12.22 -6.35 11.68
CA MET A 295 -11.96 -7.10 10.44
C MET A 295 -12.71 -6.53 9.24
N GLU A 296 -13.97 -6.12 9.42
CA GLU A 296 -14.77 -5.45 8.40
C GLU A 296 -14.16 -4.12 7.97
N GLY A 297 -13.61 -3.35 8.91
CA GLY A 297 -12.90 -2.11 8.58
C GLY A 297 -11.66 -2.35 7.73
N ILE A 298 -10.89 -3.39 8.06
CA ILE A 298 -9.69 -3.80 7.31
C ILE A 298 -10.09 -4.30 5.91
N GLU A 299 -11.10 -5.16 5.82
CA GLU A 299 -11.65 -5.67 4.56
C GLU A 299 -12.01 -4.53 3.61
N LYS A 300 -12.75 -3.53 4.12
CA LYS A 300 -13.15 -2.37 3.32
C LYS A 300 -11.96 -1.58 2.80
N GLY A 301 -10.97 -1.31 3.67
CA GLY A 301 -9.75 -0.59 3.28
C GLY A 301 -8.97 -1.33 2.19
N ILE A 302 -8.76 -2.64 2.36
CA ILE A 302 -8.08 -3.48 1.36
C ILE A 302 -8.87 -3.54 0.05
N ARG A 303 -10.20 -3.66 0.13
CA ARG A 303 -11.05 -3.70 -1.05
C ARG A 303 -10.94 -2.43 -1.88
N ILE A 304 -10.89 -1.25 -1.25
CA ILE A 304 -10.73 0.02 -1.96
C ILE A 304 -9.38 0.04 -2.71
N ILE A 305 -8.29 -0.27 -2.01
CA ILE A 305 -6.95 -0.34 -2.60
C ILE A 305 -6.91 -1.37 -3.75
N GLY A 306 -7.46 -2.56 -3.54
CA GLY A 306 -7.52 -3.63 -4.53
C GLY A 306 -8.51 -3.40 -5.67
N SER A 307 -9.44 -2.45 -5.53
CA SER A 307 -10.34 -2.02 -6.59
C SER A 307 -9.80 -0.86 -7.42
N SER A 308 -8.69 -0.25 -7.01
CA SER A 308 -8.09 0.85 -7.74
C SER A 308 -7.80 0.42 -9.18
N THR A 309 -8.34 1.19 -10.12
CA THR A 309 -8.43 0.88 -11.55
C THR A 309 -7.06 0.92 -12.26
N LEU A 310 -5.97 1.05 -11.50
CA LEU A 310 -4.58 1.12 -11.96
C LEU A 310 -4.25 0.05 -13.00
N LEU A 311 -4.69 -1.20 -12.80
CA LEU A 311 -4.43 -2.28 -13.75
C LEU A 311 -5.24 -2.17 -15.04
N ALA A 312 -6.51 -1.80 -14.95
CA ALA A 312 -7.36 -1.64 -16.13
C ALA A 312 -6.88 -0.45 -16.97
N GLN A 313 -6.36 0.60 -16.30
CA GLN A 313 -5.91 1.83 -16.93
C GLN A 313 -4.51 1.71 -17.53
N VAL A 314 -3.57 1.04 -16.87
CA VAL A 314 -2.24 0.76 -17.45
C VAL A 314 -2.38 -0.17 -18.66
N LYS A 315 -3.30 -1.16 -18.60
CA LYS A 315 -3.51 -2.10 -19.71
C LYS A 315 -4.30 -1.51 -20.89
N SER A 316 -5.28 -0.65 -20.63
CA SER A 316 -6.08 -0.01 -21.71
C SER A 316 -5.37 1.15 -22.40
N ASN A 317 -4.42 1.82 -21.71
CA ASN A 317 -3.61 2.88 -22.30
C ASN A 317 -2.29 2.37 -22.92
N LEU A 318 -2.00 1.08 -22.82
CA LEU A 318 -0.95 0.47 -23.64
C LEU A 318 -1.47 0.44 -25.08
N PRO A 319 -0.83 1.17 -26.01
CA PRO A 319 -1.35 1.23 -27.35
C PRO A 319 -1.33 -0.19 -27.93
N THR A 320 -2.49 -0.64 -28.38
CA THR A 320 -2.65 -1.70 -29.39
C THR A 320 -2.09 -1.23 -30.75
N ALA A 321 -1.02 -0.42 -30.76
CA ALA A 321 -0.33 0.09 -31.94
C ALA A 321 0.65 -0.93 -32.54
N ILE A 322 0.46 -2.21 -32.23
CA ILE A 322 0.83 -3.30 -33.12
C ILE A 322 -0.47 -3.87 -33.72
N CYS A 323 -1.22 -3.01 -34.40
CA CYS A 323 -2.04 -3.45 -35.52
C CYS A 323 -1.48 -2.72 -36.75
N LEU A 324 -0.78 -3.51 -37.57
CA LEU A 324 -0.26 -3.22 -38.90
C LEU A 324 -1.16 -2.25 -39.69
N PRO A 325 -0.57 -1.16 -40.22
CA PRO A 325 -0.35 -1.17 -41.66
C PRO A 325 1.06 -0.70 -42.12
N CYS A 326 2.02 -0.52 -41.21
CA CYS A 326 3.37 -0.07 -41.61
C CYS A 326 4.34 -1.18 -42.09
N LEU A 327 3.92 -2.45 -42.12
CA LEU A 327 4.73 -3.57 -42.62
C LEU A 327 4.38 -4.01 -44.06
N LEU A 328 3.55 -3.24 -44.77
CA LEU A 328 3.27 -3.43 -46.20
C LEU A 328 3.49 -2.12 -46.98
N HIS A 329 4.70 -1.56 -46.89
CA HIS A 329 5.19 -0.63 -47.92
C HIS A 329 6.72 -0.64 -48.01
N GLN A 330 7.28 -1.77 -48.42
CA GLN A 330 8.39 -1.78 -49.37
C GLN A 330 8.12 -2.92 -50.35
N PRO A 331 7.94 -2.58 -51.63
CA PRO A 331 9.01 -2.82 -52.62
C PRO A 331 9.04 -1.66 -53.66
N ASP A 332 10.07 -1.29 -54.43
CA ASP A 332 11.37 -1.83 -54.82
C ASP A 332 12.25 -0.64 -55.22
N THR A 333 13.52 -0.61 -54.80
CA THR A 333 14.56 0.17 -55.50
C THR A 333 15.25 -0.74 -56.51
N TYR A 334 14.86 -0.62 -57.79
CA TYR A 334 15.60 -1.19 -58.91
C TYR A 334 16.83 -0.33 -59.24
N PRO A 335 18.04 -0.90 -59.43
CA PRO A 335 19.13 -0.20 -60.08
C PRO A 335 19.03 -0.36 -61.61
N TYR A 336 19.00 0.77 -62.32
CA TYR A 336 19.16 0.81 -63.78
C TYR A 336 20.61 0.45 -64.15
N HIS A 337 20.77 -0.69 -64.84
CA HIS A 337 21.96 -0.97 -65.64
C HIS A 337 21.76 -0.38 -67.04
N THR A 338 22.60 0.58 -67.41
CA THR A 338 22.78 1.03 -68.79
C THR A 338 23.74 0.07 -69.47
N ILE A 339 23.27 -0.71 -70.45
CA ILE A 339 24.13 -1.37 -71.44
C ILE A 339 23.60 -0.97 -72.82
N ASP A 340 24.35 -0.11 -73.48
CA ASP A 340 24.30 0.10 -74.92
C ASP A 340 25.16 -1.00 -75.57
N ASN A 341 24.60 -1.76 -76.52
CA ASN A 341 25.21 -1.88 -77.85
C ASN A 341 24.39 -2.74 -78.83
N SER A 342 24.14 -2.11 -79.97
CA SER A 342 23.87 -2.62 -81.31
C SER A 342 24.19 -4.10 -81.61
N GLY A 343 23.25 -4.80 -82.27
CA GLY A 343 23.59 -6.06 -82.95
C GLY A 343 22.42 -6.87 -83.51
N LYS A 344 21.97 -6.49 -84.71
CA LYS A 344 21.58 -7.35 -85.86
C LYS A 344 20.63 -8.56 -85.67
N SER A 345 19.63 -8.55 -86.55
CA SER A 345 19.22 -9.61 -87.51
C SER A 345 18.22 -10.73 -87.11
N ASN A 346 17.12 -10.73 -87.89
CA ASN A 346 16.39 -11.84 -88.52
C ASN A 346 15.51 -12.75 -87.64
N LEU A 347 14.17 -12.69 -87.84
CA LEU A 347 13.37 -13.58 -88.72
C LEU A 347 13.46 -15.06 -88.33
N ASN A 348 12.47 -15.56 -87.59
CA ASN A 348 11.28 -16.23 -88.14
C ASN A 348 10.23 -16.44 -87.05
#